data_AF-X1EGS2-F1
#
_entry.id   AF-X1EGS2-F1
#
_cell.length_a   1.000
_cell.length_b   1.000
_cell.length_c   1.000
_cell.angle_alpha   90.00
_cell.angle_beta   90.00
_cell.angle_gamma   90.00
#
_symmetry.space_group_name_H-M   'P 1'
#
loop_
_entity.id
_entity.type
_entity.pdbx_description
1 polymer ?
#
loop_
_entity_poly.entity_id
_entity_poly.type
_entity_poly.pdbx_seq_one_letter_code
_entity_poly.pdbx_strand_id
1 'polypeptide(L)'
;MTLINTIFEEVLEDIIPTQRELTLINDIIKKLTKLLDEKAQQLEIKYTKIEPQGSTGIKQTQLKNDFDIDLFIGLNYELYKPKYEGLSKNKLKKASKKDFLNLCNNWIKKSLTLKEFRNP
;
A
#
# COMPACT_ATOMS: atom_id res chain seq x y z
N MET A 1 36.78 2.50 -20.91
CA MET A 1 35.88 1.73 -20.03
C MET A 1 36.63 0.52 -19.53
N THR A 2 36.55 0.22 -18.23
CA THR A 2 37.06 -1.04 -17.68
C THR A 2 36.04 -2.15 -17.90
N LEU A 3 36.47 -3.41 -17.95
CA LEU A 3 35.59 -4.58 -18.04
C LEU A 3 34.49 -4.57 -16.95
N ILE A 4 34.82 -4.08 -15.77
CA ILE A 4 33.90 -3.93 -14.64
C ILE A 4 32.77 -2.95 -14.95
N ASN A 5 33.06 -1.84 -15.63
CA ASN A 5 32.02 -0.86 -15.96
C ASN A 5 31.04 -1.42 -17.00
N THR A 6 31.53 -2.21 -17.96
CA THR A 6 30.67 -2.86 -18.97
C THR A 6 29.74 -3.88 -18.33
N ILE A 7 30.26 -4.75 -17.45
CA ILE A 7 29.43 -5.71 -16.71
C ILE A 7 28.39 -4.99 -15.85
N PHE A 8 28.76 -3.87 -15.23
CA PHE A 8 27.85 -3.09 -14.40
C PHE A 8 26.71 -2.47 -15.22
N GLU A 9 27.01 -1.91 -16.39
CA GLU A 9 26.00 -1.36 -17.31
C GLU A 9 25.04 -2.44 -17.83
N GLU A 10 25.56 -3.61 -18.24
CA GLU A 10 24.75 -4.74 -18.69
C GLU A 10 23.79 -5.23 -17.59
N VAL A 11 24.30 -5.43 -16.37
CA VAL A 11 23.47 -5.87 -15.24
C VAL A 11 22.43 -4.81 -14.87
N LEU A 12 22.77 -3.52 -14.94
CA LEU A 12 21.82 -2.44 -14.68
C LEU A 12 20.65 -2.46 -15.67
N GLU A 13 20.90 -2.63 -16.96
CA GLU A 13 19.83 -2.74 -17.98
C GLU A 13 18.89 -3.92 -17.71
N ASP A 14 19.42 -5.03 -17.20
CA ASP A 14 18.65 -6.23 -16.89
C ASP A 14 17.77 -6.08 -15.64
N ILE A 15 18.18 -5.27 -14.66
CA ILE A 15 17.48 -5.14 -13.38
C ILE A 15 16.62 -3.87 -13.28
N ILE A 16 16.79 -2.87 -14.15
CA ILE A 16 15.97 -1.66 -14.13
C ILE A 16 14.57 -1.97 -14.70
N PRO A 17 13.48 -1.56 -14.01
CA PRO A 17 12.14 -1.71 -14.55
C PRO A 17 11.97 -0.96 -15.87
N THR A 18 11.30 -1.60 -16.81
CA THR A 18 10.93 -0.97 -18.07
C THR A 18 9.87 0.11 -17.85
N GLN A 19 9.79 1.08 -18.76
CA GLN A 19 8.74 2.09 -18.73
C GLN A 19 7.32 1.48 -18.72
N ARG A 20 7.16 0.33 -19.38
CA ARG A 20 5.89 -0.41 -19.42
C ARG A 20 5.52 -0.97 -18.05
N GLU A 21 6.48 -1.54 -17.32
CA GLU A 21 6.26 -2.01 -15.94
C GLU A 21 5.91 -0.84 -15.02
N LEU A 22 6.64 0.28 -15.11
CA LEU A 22 6.36 1.48 -14.33
C LEU A 22 4.94 2.02 -14.60
N THR A 23 4.52 2.05 -15.87
CA THR A 23 3.14 2.46 -16.22
C THR A 23 2.11 1.51 -15.64
N LEU A 24 2.33 0.19 -15.76
CA LEU A 24 1.42 -0.82 -15.22
C LEU A 24 1.29 -0.71 -13.69
N ILE A 25 2.40 -0.56 -12.98
CA ILE A 25 2.43 -0.39 -11.52
C ILE A 25 1.63 0.86 -11.12
N ASN A 26 1.84 1.99 -11.80
CA ASN A 26 1.10 3.22 -11.53
C ASN A 26 -0.42 3.06 -11.75
N ASP A 27 -0.82 2.32 -12.78
CA ASP A 27 -2.24 2.07 -13.05
C ASP A 27 -2.86 1.14 -12.01
N ILE A 28 -2.11 0.12 -11.54
CA ILE A 28 -2.54 -0.72 -10.43
C ILE A 28 -2.69 0.12 -9.16
N ILE A 29 -1.72 0.97 -8.81
CA ILE A 29 -1.80 1.85 -7.63
C ILE A 29 -3.04 2.74 -7.71
N LYS A 30 -3.28 3.40 -8.85
CA LYS A 30 -4.48 4.24 -9.05
C LYS A 30 -5.76 3.43 -8.84
N LYS A 31 -5.82 2.20 -9.37
CA LYS A 31 -6.97 1.32 -9.23
C LYS A 31 -7.20 0.89 -7.79
N LEU A 32 -6.14 0.47 -7.09
CA LEU A 32 -6.20 0.10 -5.68
C LEU A 32 -6.68 1.27 -4.82
N THR A 33 -6.09 2.45 -4.99
CA THR A 33 -6.48 3.66 -4.26
C THR A 33 -7.95 4.01 -4.49
N LYS A 34 -8.43 3.92 -5.74
CA LYS A 34 -9.84 4.16 -6.07
C LYS A 34 -10.78 3.17 -5.38
N LEU A 35 -10.47 1.86 -5.42
CA LEU A 35 -11.30 0.83 -4.78
C LEU A 35 -11.33 0.97 -3.24
N LEU A 36 -10.21 1.38 -2.65
CA LEU A 36 -10.12 1.68 -1.23
C LEU A 36 -10.98 2.91 -0.91
N ASP A 37 -10.86 3.99 -1.68
CA ASP A 37 -11.65 5.22 -1.47
C ASP A 37 -13.16 4.97 -1.58
N GLU A 38 -13.62 4.35 -2.66
CA GLU A 38 -15.04 4.03 -2.87
C GLU A 38 -15.61 3.22 -1.71
N LYS A 39 -14.83 2.25 -1.20
CA LYS A 39 -15.27 1.43 -0.07
C LYS A 39 -15.25 2.20 1.25
N ALA A 40 -14.28 3.09 1.44
CA ALA A 40 -14.24 3.96 2.62
C ALA A 40 -15.49 4.84 2.68
N GLN A 41 -15.89 5.42 1.55
CA GLN A 41 -17.09 6.24 1.44
C GLN A 41 -18.35 5.43 1.77
N GLN A 42 -18.49 4.22 1.24
CA GLN A 42 -19.62 3.33 1.55
C GLN A 42 -19.72 2.94 3.04
N LEU A 43 -18.58 2.87 3.74
CA LEU A 43 -18.49 2.49 5.14
C LEU A 43 -18.39 3.71 6.08
N GLU A 44 -18.47 4.93 5.53
CA GLU A 44 -18.27 6.20 6.24
C GLU A 44 -16.94 6.25 7.03
N ILE A 45 -15.91 5.57 6.53
CA ILE A 45 -14.58 5.55 7.13
C ILE A 45 -13.83 6.82 6.73
N LYS A 46 -13.45 7.62 7.72
CA LYS A 46 -12.61 8.80 7.52
C LYS A 46 -11.14 8.40 7.53
N TYR A 47 -10.44 8.70 6.44
CA TYR A 47 -9.00 8.57 6.29
C TYR A 47 -8.42 9.90 5.77
N THR A 48 -7.13 10.13 5.97
CA THR A 48 -6.47 11.40 5.57
C THR A 48 -5.79 11.29 4.22
N LYS A 49 -5.13 10.17 3.94
CA LYS A 49 -4.43 9.92 2.67
C LYS A 49 -4.28 8.43 2.40
N ILE A 50 -4.22 8.07 1.12
CA ILE A 50 -3.75 6.78 0.61
C ILE A 50 -2.69 7.09 -0.43
N GLU A 51 -1.46 6.65 -0.19
CA GLU A 51 -0.32 7.02 -1.02
C GLU A 51 0.67 5.86 -1.15
N PRO A 52 1.29 5.68 -2.33
CA PRO A 52 2.35 4.70 -2.49
C PRO A 52 3.60 5.10 -1.71
N GLN A 53 4.25 4.13 -1.08
CA GLN A 53 5.49 4.28 -0.31
C GLN A 53 6.45 3.13 -0.66
N GLY A 54 7.66 3.11 -0.09
CA GLY A 54 8.62 2.02 -0.34
C GLY A 54 9.29 2.08 -1.72
N SER A 55 9.63 0.92 -2.28
CA SER A 55 10.30 0.79 -3.59
C SER A 55 9.42 1.23 -4.77
N THR A 56 8.09 1.18 -4.59
CA THR A 56 7.05 1.75 -5.47
C THR A 56 6.83 3.25 -5.30
N GLY A 57 7.43 3.85 -4.27
CA GLY A 57 7.37 5.29 -3.99
C GLY A 57 8.39 6.11 -4.78
N ILE A 58 8.65 7.33 -4.30
CA ILE A 58 9.51 8.37 -4.92
C ILE A 58 10.90 7.86 -5.32
N LYS A 59 11.41 6.81 -4.66
CA LYS A 59 12.76 6.30 -4.91
C LYS A 59 12.88 5.41 -6.16
N GLN A 60 11.76 4.89 -6.71
CA GLN A 60 11.75 4.00 -7.89
C GLN A 60 12.87 2.95 -7.89
N THR A 61 13.16 2.37 -6.72
CA THR A 61 14.24 1.37 -6.57
C THR A 61 13.72 -0.05 -6.75
N GLN A 62 12.53 -0.23 -7.32
CA GLN A 62 12.05 -1.55 -7.68
C GLN A 62 12.98 -2.18 -8.69
N LEU A 63 13.24 -3.47 -8.51
CA LEU A 63 13.91 -4.27 -9.51
C LEU A 63 12.87 -4.71 -10.55
N LYS A 64 13.33 -4.94 -11.77
CA LYS A 64 12.53 -5.56 -12.81
C LYS A 64 11.94 -6.87 -12.30
N ASN A 65 10.67 -7.11 -12.59
CA ASN A 65 9.89 -8.24 -12.06
C ASN A 65 9.65 -8.27 -10.53
N ASP A 66 10.03 -7.23 -9.77
CA ASP A 66 9.65 -7.07 -8.36
C ASP A 66 8.38 -6.21 -8.27
N PHE A 67 7.27 -6.84 -7.90
CA PHE A 67 5.91 -6.25 -8.02
C PHE A 67 5.25 -5.99 -6.67
N ASP A 68 6.01 -5.93 -5.58
CA ASP A 68 5.46 -5.60 -4.26
C ASP A 68 5.01 -4.13 -4.22
N ILE A 69 3.72 -3.90 -4.00
CA ILE A 69 3.11 -2.56 -3.90
C ILE A 69 2.81 -2.24 -2.44
N ASP A 70 3.50 -1.23 -1.91
CA ASP A 70 3.30 -0.71 -0.57
C ASP A 70 2.42 0.55 -0.61
N LEU A 71 1.26 0.48 0.05
CA LEU A 71 0.38 1.62 0.24
C LEU A 71 0.32 2.03 1.70
N PHE A 72 0.53 3.32 1.96
CA PHE A 72 0.35 3.91 3.28
C PHE A 72 -1.05 4.53 3.38
N ILE A 73 -1.78 4.16 4.43
CA ILE A 73 -3.12 4.66 4.71
C ILE A 73 -3.09 5.47 5.99
N GLY A 74 -3.27 6.78 5.88
CA GLY A 74 -3.33 7.69 7.00
C GLY A 74 -4.69 7.65 7.69
N LEU A 75 -4.72 7.40 8.99
CA LEU A 75 -5.91 7.50 9.82
C LEU A 75 -5.79 8.70 10.76
N ASN A 76 -6.90 9.42 10.99
CA ASN A 76 -6.92 10.52 11.94
C ASN A 76 -7.11 9.99 13.37
N TYR A 77 -6.03 9.94 14.15
CA TYR A 77 -6.05 9.44 15.53
C TYR A 77 -7.05 10.18 16.43
N GLU A 78 -7.26 11.49 16.23
CA GLU A 78 -8.18 12.27 17.06
C GLU A 78 -9.63 11.78 16.95
N LEU A 79 -10.01 11.12 15.85
CA LEU A 79 -11.33 10.50 15.71
C LEU A 79 -11.49 9.22 16.55
N TYR A 80 -10.39 8.52 16.81
CA TYR A 80 -10.39 7.26 17.56
C TYR A 80 -10.10 7.47 19.05
N LYS A 81 -9.38 8.55 19.38
CA LYS A 81 -8.94 8.89 20.74
C LYS A 81 -10.08 8.83 21.78
N PRO A 82 -11.29 9.38 21.55
CA PRO A 82 -12.37 9.32 22.55
C PRO A 82 -12.75 7.90 22.97
N LYS A 83 -12.61 6.92 22.07
CA LYS A 83 -12.88 5.50 22.37
C LYS A 83 -11.81 4.85 23.23
N TYR A 84 -10.59 5.38 23.21
CA TYR A 84 -9.44 4.81 23.90
C TYR A 84 -9.08 5.53 25.20
N GLU A 85 -9.68 6.69 25.44
CA GLU A 85 -9.45 7.50 26.63
C GLU A 85 -9.79 6.72 27.92
N GLY A 86 -8.93 6.82 28.93
CA GLY A 86 -9.08 6.13 30.21
C GLY A 86 -8.85 4.61 30.18
N LEU A 87 -8.55 4.00 29.02
CA LEU A 87 -8.24 2.57 28.96
C LEU A 87 -6.85 2.27 29.52
N SER A 88 -6.74 1.18 30.31
CA SER A 88 -5.44 0.62 30.67
C SER A 88 -4.70 0.09 29.45
N LYS A 89 -3.36 0.04 29.51
CA LYS A 89 -2.49 -0.41 28.41
C LYS A 89 -2.96 -1.71 27.73
N ASN A 90 -3.38 -2.70 28.51
CA ASN A 90 -3.86 -3.98 27.99
C ASN A 90 -5.22 -3.86 27.29
N LYS A 91 -6.14 -3.05 27.84
CA LYS A 91 -7.45 -2.79 27.23
C LYS A 91 -7.30 -1.99 25.93
N LEU A 92 -6.45 -0.96 25.92
CA LEU A 92 -6.14 -0.16 24.73
C LEU A 92 -5.60 -1.05 23.62
N LYS A 93 -4.57 -1.88 23.89
CA LYS A 93 -4.01 -2.81 22.91
C LYS A 93 -5.07 -3.75 22.31
N LYS A 94 -5.99 -4.24 23.14
CA LYS A 94 -7.08 -5.12 22.69
C LYS A 94 -8.09 -4.37 21.81
N ALA A 95 -8.47 -3.16 22.21
CA ALA A 95 -9.42 -2.33 21.48
C ALA A 95 -8.84 -1.88 20.12
N SER A 96 -7.61 -1.36 20.10
CA SER A 96 -6.96 -0.93 18.87
C SER A 96 -6.74 -2.09 17.90
N LYS A 97 -6.35 -3.28 18.40
CA LYS A 97 -6.26 -4.48 17.56
C LYS A 97 -7.61 -4.86 16.95
N LYS A 98 -8.70 -4.74 17.71
CA LYS A 98 -10.06 -5.03 17.21
C LYS A 98 -10.42 -4.06 16.09
N ASP A 99 -10.14 -2.77 16.25
CA ASP A 99 -10.45 -1.76 15.26
C ASP A 99 -9.58 -1.91 14.00
N PHE A 100 -8.29 -2.18 14.17
CA PHE A 100 -7.40 -2.51 13.06
C PHE A 100 -7.92 -3.71 12.25
N LEU A 101 -8.27 -4.81 12.92
CA LEU A 101 -8.80 -6.00 12.24
C LEU A 101 -10.14 -5.71 11.54
N ASN A 102 -10.97 -4.85 12.13
CA ASN A 102 -12.22 -4.42 11.51
C ASN A 102 -11.95 -3.65 10.20
N LEU A 103 -11.02 -2.68 10.22
CA LEU A 103 -10.60 -1.97 9.02
C LEU A 103 -10.03 -2.94 7.97
N CYS A 104 -9.13 -3.84 8.35
CA CYS A 104 -8.57 -4.81 7.41
C CYS A 104 -9.64 -5.71 6.77
N ASN A 105 -10.56 -6.26 7.57
CA ASN A 105 -11.51 -7.27 7.09
C ASN A 105 -12.73 -6.67 6.39
N ASN A 106 -13.17 -5.47 6.78
CA ASN A 106 -14.38 -4.87 6.24
C ASN A 106 -14.10 -3.80 5.18
N TRP A 107 -12.98 -3.10 5.29
CA TRP A 107 -12.56 -2.11 4.30
C TRP A 107 -11.59 -2.75 3.32
N ILE A 108 -10.34 -3.02 3.73
CA ILE A 108 -9.25 -3.39 2.83
C ILE A 108 -9.56 -4.66 2.02
N LYS A 109 -9.80 -5.80 2.68
CA LYS A 109 -10.05 -7.07 1.99
C LYS A 109 -11.30 -7.05 1.11
N LYS A 110 -12.33 -6.29 1.52
CA LYS A 110 -13.59 -6.22 0.75
C LYS A 110 -13.50 -5.26 -0.44
N SER A 111 -12.59 -4.28 -0.41
CA SER A 111 -12.26 -3.46 -1.60
C SER A 111 -11.60 -4.29 -2.70
N LEU A 112 -10.81 -5.31 -2.33
CA LEU A 112 -9.96 -6.07 -3.24
C LEU A 112 -10.59 -7.39 -3.68
N THR A 113 -11.87 -7.36 -4.06
CA THR A 113 -12.64 -8.58 -4.42
C THR A 113 -12.75 -8.84 -5.92
N LEU A 114 -12.23 -7.93 -6.74
CA LEU A 114 -12.25 -8.07 -8.21
C LEU A 114 -11.55 -9.36 -8.64
N LYS A 115 -12.05 -9.98 -9.72
CA LYS A 115 -11.57 -11.27 -10.22
C LYS A 115 -10.10 -11.23 -10.63
N GLU A 116 -9.64 -10.09 -11.15
CA GLU A 116 -8.25 -9.82 -11.52
C GLU A 116 -7.26 -9.85 -10.33
N PHE A 117 -7.74 -9.79 -9.08
CA PHE A 117 -6.90 -9.95 -7.89
C PHE A 117 -6.95 -11.37 -7.30
N ARG A 118 -7.66 -12.31 -7.94
CA ARG A 118 -7.72 -13.72 -7.52
C ARG A 118 -6.74 -14.52 -8.37
N ASN A 119 -5.75 -15.14 -7.73
CA ASN A 119 -4.53 -15.72 -8.33
C ASN A 119 -3.62 -14.68 -9.00
N PRO A 120 -2.82 -13.94 -8.21
CA PRO A 120 -1.68 -13.20 -8.75
C PRO A 120 -0.66 -14.15 -9.39
#